data_AF-A0A974UCV6-F1
#
_entry.id   AF-A0A974UCV6-F1
#
_cell.length_a   1.000
_cell.length_b   1.000
_cell.length_c   1.000
_cell.angle_alpha   90.00
_cell.angle_beta   90.00
_cell.angle_gamma   90.00
#
_symmetry.space_group_name_H-M   'P 1'
#
loop_
_entity.id
_entity.type
_entity.pdbx_description
1 polymer ?
#
loop_
_entity_poly.entity_id
_entity_poly.type
_entity_poly.pdbx_seq_one_letter_code
_entity_poly.pdbx_strand_id
1 'polypeptide(L)' 'MQKKKEGTFYTALTLDTGKANQYRYCLDGERWENDWEADFYVPNDLGTENSVVKV' A
#
# COMPACT_ATOMS: atom_id res chain seq x y z
N MET A 1 -6.56 7.46 5.59
CA MET A 1 -5.63 8.45 5.01
C MET A 1 -6.21 9.84 5.18
N GLN A 2 -5.36 10.85 5.37
CA GLN A 2 -5.77 12.26 5.43
C GLN A 2 -5.50 12.91 4.07
N LYS A 3 -6.47 13.68 3.56
CA LYS A 3 -6.33 14.46 2.32
C LYS A 3 -5.63 15.79 2.61
N LYS A 4 -4.54 16.07 1.91
CA LYS A 4 -3.85 17.38 1.93
C LYS A 4 -4.56 18.37 1.00
N LYS A 5 -4.33 19.67 1.22
CA LYS A 5 -4.91 20.76 0.39
C LYS A 5 -4.56 20.63 -1.09
N GLU A 6 -3.38 20.10 -1.40
CA GLU A 6 -2.87 19.90 -2.77
C GLU A 6 -3.44 18.64 -3.44
N GLY A 7 -4.36 17.92 -2.79
CA GLY A 7 -5.04 16.75 -3.35
C GLY A 7 -4.37 15.40 -3.07
N THR A 8 -3.13 15.40 -2.56
CA THR A 8 -2.41 14.19 -2.14
C THR A 8 -2.99 13.61 -0.85
N PHE A 9 -2.89 12.29 -0.68
CA PHE A 9 -3.27 11.60 0.56
C PHE A 9 -2.03 11.14 1.32
N TYR A 10 -2.10 11.18 2.66
CA TYR A 10 -1.01 10.74 3.52
C TYR A 10 -1.52 9.95 4.72
N THR A 11 -0.73 8.98 5.18
CA THR A 11 -0.91 8.29 6.45
C THR A 11 0.46 7.85 6.97
N ALA A 12 0.59 7.71 8.29
CA ALA A 12 1.78 7.16 8.92
C ALA A 12 1.38 5.95 9.76
N LEU A 13 2.15 4.87 9.66
CA LEU A 13 1.98 3.65 10.45
C LEU A 13 3.33 3.28 11.05
N THR A 14 3.32 2.86 12.32
CA THR A 14 4.51 2.24 12.94
C THR A 14 4.48 0.76 12.61
N LEU A 15 5.55 0.24 12.02
CA LEU A 15 5.70 -1.16 11.62
C LEU A 15 6.91 -1.76 12.34
N ASP A 16 6.84 -3.05 12.66
CA ASP A 16 7.97 -3.77 13.22
C ASP A 16 9.08 -3.95 12.16
N THR A 17 10.33 -3.74 12.56
CA THR A 17 11.51 -3.95 11.72
C THR A 17 11.71 -5.42 11.36
N GLY A 18 12.26 -5.69 10.18
CA GLY A 18 12.57 -7.03 9.71
C GLY A 18 11.36 -7.82 9.20
N LYS A 19 10.18 -7.19 9.12
CA LYS A 19 8.98 -7.77 8.52
C LYS A 19 8.73 -7.20 7.13
N ALA A 20 8.23 -8.06 6.24
CA ALA A 20 7.66 -7.67 4.97
C ALA A 20 6.16 -7.47 5.14
N ASN A 21 5.69 -6.23 5.02
CA ASN A 21 4.29 -5.87 5.21
C ASN A 21 3.63 -5.66 3.85
N GLN A 22 2.53 -6.37 3.59
CA GLN A 22 1.76 -6.27 2.36
C GLN A 22 0.69 -5.17 2.49
N TYR A 23 0.50 -4.36 1.44
CA TYR A 23 -0.49 -3.29 1.41
C TYR A 23 -1.00 -3.02 -0.02
N ARG A 24 -2.16 -2.36 -0.10
CA ARG A 24 -2.77 -1.82 -1.32
C ARG A 24 -3.56 -0.56 -0.99
N TYR A 25 -3.72 0.32 -1.98
CA TYR A 25 -4.60 1.49 -1.86
C TYR A 25 -5.98 1.18 -2.42
N CYS A 26 -7.01 1.39 -1.62
CA CYS A 26 -8.39 1.34 -2.10
C CYS A 26 -8.85 2.76 -2.47
N LEU A 27 -8.94 3.03 -3.77
CA LEU A 27 -9.38 4.30 -4.33
C LEU A 27 -10.90 4.28 -4.45
N ASP A 28 -11.53 5.30 -3.84
CA ASP A 28 -12.98 5.54 -3.84
C ASP A 28 -13.82 4.34 -3.35
N GLY A 29 -13.22 3.36 -2.68
CA GLY A 29 -13.90 2.15 -2.21
C GLY A 29 -14.12 1.08 -3.29
N GLU A 30 -13.68 1.33 -4.53
CA GLU A 30 -14.04 0.51 -5.68
C GLU A 30 -12.81 -0.11 -6.37
N ARG A 31 -11.68 0.61 -6.40
CA ARG A 31 -10.49 0.20 -7.15
C ARG A 31 -9.31 -0.02 -6.23
N TRP A 32 -8.66 -1.17 -6.38
CA TRP A 32 -7.45 -1.50 -5.64
C TRP A 32 -6.20 -1.29 -6.48
N GLU A 33 -5.35 -0.36 -6.07
CA GLU A 33 -4.09 -0.04 -6.74
C GLU A 33 -2.89 -0.46 -5.90
N ASN A 34 -1.83 -0.86 -6.60
CA ASN A 34 -0.52 -1.08 -6.02
C ASN A 34 0.30 0.21 -6.12
N ASP A 35 1.27 0.33 -5.22
CA ASP A 35 2.30 1.36 -5.28
C ASP A 35 3.38 0.94 -6.29
N TRP A 36 3.67 1.79 -7.28
CA TRP A 36 4.68 1.56 -8.32
C TRP A 36 6.11 1.69 -7.81
N GLU A 37 6.31 2.25 -6.62
CA GLU A 37 7.60 2.40 -5.94
C GLU A 37 7.72 1.47 -4.72
N ALA A 38 6.87 0.45 -4.61
CA ALA A 38 6.98 -0.56 -3.54
C ALA A 38 8.30 -1.34 -3.61
N ASP A 39 8.81 -1.79 -2.46
CA ASP A 39 10.04 -2.57 -2.40
C ASP A 39 9.92 -3.90 -3.17
N PHE A 40 8.75 -4.56 -3.06
CA PHE A 40 8.44 -5.81 -3.78
C PHE A 40 6.94 -5.91 -4.12
N TYR A 41 6.61 -6.87 -4.98
CA TYR A 41 5.24 -7.34 -5.22
C TYR A 41 5.14 -8.82 -4.90
N VAL A 42 4.02 -9.25 -4.32
CA VAL A 42 3.75 -10.66 -4.03
C VAL A 42 2.33 -11.04 -4.47
N PRO A 43 2.13 -12.24 -5.04
CA PRO A 43 0.80 -12.73 -5.39
C PRO A 43 -0.14 -12.77 -4.18
N ASN A 44 -1.41 -12.45 -4.40
CA ASN A 44 -2.47 -12.58 -3.41
C ASN A 44 -3.50 -13.65 -3.82
N ASP A 45 -4.37 -14.00 -2.87
CA ASP A 45 -5.39 -15.05 -3.05
C ASP A 45 -6.46 -14.71 -4.10
N LEU A 46 -6.49 -13.46 -4.59
CA LEU A 46 -7.43 -12.98 -5.59
C LEU A 46 -6.86 -13.02 -7.01
N GLY A 47 -5.71 -13.68 -7.22
CA GLY A 47 -5.07 -13.78 -8.53
C GLY A 47 -4.47 -12.46 -9.02
N THR A 48 -4.23 -11.52 -8.11
CA THR A 48 -3.51 -10.27 -8.37
C THR A 48 -2.27 -10.22 -7.47
N GLU A 49 -1.66 -9.05 -7.29
CA GLU A 49 -0.49 -8.88 -6.43
C GLU A 49 -0.74 -7.77 -5.39
N ASN A 50 -0.03 -7.86 -4.26
CA ASN A 50 0.04 -6.82 -3.25
C ASN A 50 1.42 -6.15 -3.29
N SER A 51 1.47 -4.83 -3.08
CA SER A 51 2.71 -4.12 -2.77
C SER A 51 3.26 -4.56 -1.42
N VAL A 52 4.58 -4.58 -1.29
CA VAL A 52 5.30 -4.94 -0.06
C VAL A 52 6.26 -3.82 0.31
N VAL A 53 6.26 -3.47 1.59
CA VAL A 53 7.30 -2.63 2.20
C VAL A 53 8.07 -3.44 3.25
N LYS A 54 9.39 -3.30 3.26
CA LYS A 54 10.27 -3.84 4.29
C LYS A 54 10.86 -2.69 5.11
N VAL A 55 10.75 -2.82 6.42
CA VAL A 55 11.31 -1.85 7.39
C VAL A 55 12.61 -2.38 7.97
#